data_AF-A0A1Q3GEV0-F1
#
_entry.id   AF-A0A1Q3GEV0-F1
#
_cell.length_a   1.000
_cell.length_b   1.000
_cell.length_c   1.000
_cell.angle_alpha   90.00
_cell.angle_beta   90.00
_cell.angle_gamma   90.00
#
_symmetry.space_group_name_H-M   'P 1'
#
loop_
_entity.id
_entity.type
_entity.pdbx_description
1 polymer ?
#
loop_
_entity_poly.entity_id
_entity_poly.type
_entity_poly.pdbx_seq_one_letter_code
_entity_poly.pdbx_strand_id
1 'polypeptide(L)'
;MKENKLTITYEEYAQLKADFEEKERKFEAQLWVDSTLNKFDGLLRENYAKSLQEFSAIVIQHIAELTNAFSGIIYTLDKDQELLQATSAYAVNIETIEKRAFRVGEGVVGQAAASAKTLVFDNIPAENVEVFFSSAKVNVANIRVIPLIFNEVVYGVLELIFITELSETQANLLEKMSRSIATMIESILNNDVNQKLLLDSQEQTDLLRAQEEELRQNLEEIAATQDLMNKQQRELELKEAEMFKKMKQVNREKEAIETREQKLKQTLEKYQQDLEKYKSKDQEIAQLQEELEKYKKVKSTKAKA
;
A
#
# COMPACT_ATOMS: atom_id res chain seq x y z
N MET A 1 17.07 -53.46 71.70
CA MET A 1 17.24 -52.71 70.45
C MET A 1 18.73 -52.43 70.30
N LYS A 2 19.41 -53.02 69.30
CA LYS A 2 20.83 -52.72 69.03
C LYS A 2 20.87 -51.49 68.14
N GLU A 3 21.34 -50.36 68.68
CA GLU A 3 21.69 -49.18 67.89
C GLU A 3 22.83 -49.55 66.95
N ASN A 4 22.54 -49.60 65.66
CA ASN A 4 23.53 -49.78 64.61
C ASN A 4 24.22 -48.43 64.39
N LYS A 5 25.24 -48.11 65.19
CA LYS A 5 26.05 -46.90 64.99
C LYS A 5 26.92 -47.10 63.74
N LEU A 6 26.49 -46.52 62.62
CA LEU A 6 27.34 -46.32 61.45
C LEU A 6 28.60 -45.57 61.89
N THR A 7 29.73 -46.26 61.88
CA THR A 7 31.04 -45.65 62.13
C THR A 7 31.63 -45.37 60.75
N ILE A 8 31.47 -44.14 60.28
CA ILE A 8 32.02 -43.67 59.00
C ILE A 8 33.52 -43.43 59.21
N THR A 9 34.36 -43.91 58.29
CA THR A 9 35.80 -43.64 58.33
C THR A 9 36.08 -42.15 58.08
N TYR A 10 37.24 -41.66 58.54
CA TYR A 10 37.62 -40.27 58.30
C TYR A 10 37.72 -39.94 56.80
N GLU A 11 38.16 -40.90 55.98
CA GLU A 11 38.24 -40.79 54.52
C GLU A 11 36.85 -40.64 53.89
N GLU A 12 35.88 -41.47 54.28
CA GLU A 12 34.49 -41.38 53.82
C GLU A 12 33.83 -40.04 54.23
N TYR A 13 34.13 -39.53 55.44
CA TYR A 13 33.65 -38.22 55.88
C TYR A 13 34.27 -37.09 55.07
N ALA A 14 35.57 -37.14 54.80
CA ALA A 14 36.27 -36.15 53.99
C ALA A 14 35.73 -36.12 52.55
N GLN A 15 35.47 -37.29 51.96
CA GLN A 15 34.87 -37.42 50.63
C GLN A 15 33.43 -36.89 50.60
N LEU A 16 32.59 -37.25 51.57
CA LEU A 16 31.22 -36.75 51.67
C LEU A 16 31.18 -35.21 51.84
N LYS A 17 32.11 -34.66 52.62
CA LYS A 17 32.23 -33.21 52.80
C LYS A 17 32.62 -32.51 51.50
N ALA A 18 33.61 -33.04 50.78
CA ALA A 18 34.02 -32.49 49.48
C ALA A 18 32.90 -32.54 48.43
N ASP A 19 32.17 -33.66 48.35
CA ASP A 19 31.00 -33.82 47.47
C ASP A 19 29.89 -32.83 47.81
N PHE A 20 29.65 -32.58 49.11
CA PHE A 20 28.65 -31.62 49.57
C PHE A 20 29.06 -30.18 49.20
N GLU A 21 30.32 -29.79 49.46
CA GLU A 21 30.86 -28.48 49.09
C GLU A 21 30.85 -28.26 47.56
N GLU A 22 31.12 -29.29 46.77
CA GLU A 22 31.00 -29.20 45.30
C GLU A 22 29.54 -28.99 44.86
N LYS A 23 28.59 -29.74 45.45
CA LYS A 23 27.16 -29.55 45.17
C LYS A 23 26.67 -28.17 45.56
N GLU A 24 27.09 -27.67 46.71
CA GLU A 24 26.74 -26.34 47.19
C GLU A 24 27.26 -25.26 46.24
N ARG A 25 28.54 -25.33 45.83
CA ARG A 25 29.11 -24.41 44.82
C ARG A 25 28.37 -24.44 43.49
N LYS A 26 28.03 -25.63 42.98
CA LYS A 26 27.25 -25.77 41.74
C LYS A 26 25.84 -25.19 41.88
N PHE A 27 25.20 -25.40 43.03
CA PHE A 27 23.88 -24.86 43.31
C PHE A 27 23.89 -23.33 43.39
N GLU A 28 24.86 -22.74 44.10
CA GLU A 28 25.04 -21.29 44.15
C GLU A 28 25.32 -20.68 42.78
N ALA A 29 26.19 -21.31 41.98
CA ALA A 29 26.46 -20.88 40.61
C ALA A 29 25.19 -20.90 39.75
N GLN A 30 24.37 -21.95 39.87
CA GLN A 30 23.11 -22.06 39.13
C GLN A 30 22.10 -20.99 39.55
N LEU A 31 21.95 -20.72 40.85
CA LEU A 31 21.10 -19.63 41.35
C LEU A 31 21.57 -18.26 40.85
N TRP A 32 22.88 -18.04 40.80
CA TRP A 32 23.45 -16.81 40.26
C TRP A 32 23.14 -16.65 38.77
N VAL A 33 23.29 -17.70 37.96
CA VAL A 33 22.94 -17.70 36.53
C VAL A 33 21.46 -17.37 36.35
N ASP A 34 20.57 -18.02 37.09
CA ASP A 34 19.12 -17.84 36.92
C ASP A 34 18.66 -16.44 37.38
N SER A 35 19.23 -15.93 38.48
CA SER A 35 18.95 -14.54 38.93
C SER A 35 19.43 -13.51 37.91
N THR A 36 20.60 -13.72 37.33
CA THR A 36 21.20 -12.83 36.35
C THR A 36 20.42 -12.84 35.04
N LEU A 37 20.03 -14.03 34.57
CA LEU A 37 19.23 -14.19 33.36
C LEU A 37 17.86 -13.53 33.50
N ASN A 38 17.19 -13.65 34.65
CA ASN A 38 15.90 -12.99 34.89
C ASN A 38 16.00 -11.45 34.79
N LYS A 39 17.09 -10.86 35.32
CA LYS A 39 17.34 -9.42 35.21
C LYS A 39 17.62 -9.03 33.75
N PHE A 40 18.43 -9.83 33.06
CA PHE A 40 18.74 -9.62 31.66
C PHE A 40 17.49 -9.67 30.77
N ASP A 41 16.62 -10.67 30.95
CA ASP A 41 15.36 -10.78 30.23
C ASP A 41 14.44 -9.57 30.50
N GLY A 42 14.49 -9.01 31.71
CA GLY A 42 13.84 -7.73 32.04
C GLY A 42 14.36 -6.58 31.19
N LEU A 43 15.69 -6.42 31.12
CA LEU A 43 16.35 -5.43 30.27
C LEU A 43 15.99 -5.60 28.80
N LEU A 44 15.95 -6.84 28.28
CA LEU A 44 15.52 -7.09 26.91
C LEU A 44 14.09 -6.57 26.70
N ARG A 45 13.15 -6.98 27.57
CA ARG A 45 11.73 -6.57 27.49
C ARG A 45 11.52 -5.08 27.59
N GLU A 46 12.30 -4.35 28.38
CA GLU A 46 12.18 -2.89 28.47
C GLU A 46 12.58 -2.17 27.17
N ASN A 47 13.36 -2.83 26.31
CA ASN A 47 13.96 -2.23 25.12
C ASN A 47 13.42 -2.82 23.80
N TYR A 48 12.41 -3.70 23.83
CA TYR A 48 11.88 -4.39 22.65
C TYR A 48 11.24 -3.48 21.60
N ALA A 49 10.75 -2.30 22.02
CA ALA A 49 10.09 -1.34 21.12
C ALA A 49 11.08 -0.41 20.42
N LYS A 50 12.39 -0.55 20.67
CA LYS A 50 13.44 0.24 20.05
C LYS A 50 13.84 -0.36 18.71
N SER A 51 14.56 0.43 17.91
CA SER A 51 15.16 -0.08 16.67
C SER A 51 16.14 -1.21 16.98
N LEU A 52 16.34 -2.11 16.01
CA LEU A 52 17.27 -3.22 16.13
C LEU A 52 18.69 -2.76 16.50
N GLN A 53 19.14 -1.62 15.98
CA GLN A 53 20.44 -1.02 16.26
C GLN A 53 20.55 -0.56 17.71
N GLU A 54 19.57 0.22 18.20
CA GLU A 54 19.54 0.70 19.58
C GLU A 54 19.44 -0.46 20.59
N PHE A 55 18.56 -1.43 20.31
CA PHE A 55 18.42 -2.64 21.09
C PHE A 55 19.75 -3.40 21.18
N SER A 56 20.38 -3.66 20.03
CA SER A 56 21.64 -4.40 19.96
C SER A 56 22.77 -3.66 20.69
N ALA A 57 22.79 -2.32 20.67
CA ALA A 57 23.78 -1.52 21.38
C ALA A 57 23.64 -1.64 22.91
N ILE A 58 22.41 -1.62 23.43
CA ILE A 58 22.14 -1.79 24.86
C ILE A 58 22.51 -3.21 25.31
N VAL A 59 22.17 -4.22 24.48
CA VAL A 59 22.45 -5.62 24.76
C VAL A 59 23.94 -5.89 24.82
N ILE A 60 24.71 -5.48 23.81
CA ILE A 60 26.16 -5.74 23.78
C ILE A 60 26.89 -5.03 24.91
N GLN A 61 26.49 -3.80 25.25
CA GLN A 61 27.02 -3.06 26.40
C GLN A 61 26.82 -3.86 27.69
N HIS A 62 25.59 -4.30 27.95
CA HIS A 62 25.26 -5.01 29.18
C HIS A 62 25.98 -6.35 29.29
N ILE A 63 26.05 -7.12 28.19
CA ILE A 63 26.77 -8.40 28.16
C ILE A 63 28.26 -8.18 28.43
N ALA A 64 28.86 -7.19 27.78
CA ALA A 64 30.28 -6.91 27.93
C ALA A 64 30.62 -6.52 29.38
N GLU A 65 29.85 -5.64 29.99
CA GLU A 65 30.02 -5.24 31.40
C GLU A 65 29.81 -6.42 32.36
N LEU A 66 28.79 -7.25 32.12
CA LEU A 66 28.45 -8.39 32.98
C LEU A 66 29.51 -9.50 32.92
N THR A 67 30.12 -9.69 31.76
CA THR A 67 31.09 -10.78 31.53
C THR A 67 32.55 -10.30 31.55
N ASN A 68 32.78 -9.00 31.73
CA ASN A 68 34.08 -8.34 31.57
C ASN A 68 34.72 -8.60 30.19
N ALA A 69 33.90 -8.61 29.13
CA ALA A 69 34.42 -8.67 27.77
C ALA A 69 35.20 -7.38 27.47
N PHE A 70 36.36 -7.53 26.83
CA PHE A 70 37.18 -6.40 26.41
C PHE A 70 36.51 -5.65 25.25
N SER A 71 35.99 -6.39 24.29
CA SER A 71 35.27 -5.86 23.14
C SER A 71 34.25 -6.87 22.62
N GLY A 72 33.27 -6.41 21.85
CA GLY A 72 32.30 -7.30 21.24
C GLY A 72 31.54 -6.67 20.09
N ILE A 73 30.97 -7.52 19.23
CA ILE A 73 30.17 -7.11 18.07
C ILE A 73 28.95 -8.02 17.98
N ILE A 74 27.78 -7.43 17.76
CA ILE A 74 26.58 -8.18 17.35
C ILE A 74 26.42 -8.00 15.84
N TYR A 75 26.37 -9.13 15.15
CA TYR A 75 25.99 -9.21 13.75
C TYR A 75 24.56 -9.73 13.65
N THR A 76 23.69 -9.07 12.89
CA THR A 76 22.33 -9.57 12.63
C THR A 76 22.25 -10.14 11.22
N LEU A 77 21.53 -11.23 11.05
CA LEU A 77 21.37 -11.90 9.76
C LEU A 77 20.25 -11.24 8.95
N ASP A 78 20.60 -10.70 7.79
CA ASP A 78 19.63 -10.47 6.71
C ASP A 78 19.33 -11.82 6.05
N LYS A 79 18.11 -12.33 6.27
CA LYS A 79 17.68 -13.63 5.75
C LYS A 79 17.51 -13.64 4.24
N ASP A 80 17.18 -12.51 3.64
CA ASP A 80 16.94 -12.43 2.18
C ASP A 80 18.27 -12.46 1.41
N GLN A 81 19.33 -11.91 2.01
CA GLN A 81 20.66 -11.82 1.40
C GLN A 81 21.65 -12.87 1.91
N GLU A 82 21.26 -13.69 2.89
CA GLU A 82 22.14 -14.59 3.65
C GLU A 82 23.43 -13.89 4.14
N LEU A 83 23.26 -12.65 4.63
CA LEU A 83 24.36 -11.76 4.97
C LEU A 83 24.27 -11.31 6.42
N LEU A 84 25.30 -11.61 7.20
CA LEU A 84 25.48 -11.09 8.56
C LEU A 84 26.09 -9.70 8.47
N GLN A 85 25.44 -8.71 9.08
CA GLN A 85 25.92 -7.33 9.11
C GLN A 85 26.16 -6.89 10.54
N ALA A 86 27.27 -6.18 10.80
CA ALA A 86 27.59 -5.61 12.10
C ALA A 86 26.56 -4.53 12.46
N THR A 87 25.80 -4.77 13.52
CA THR A 87 24.64 -3.95 13.91
C THR A 87 24.94 -3.10 15.14
N SER A 88 25.72 -3.64 16.07
CA SER A 88 26.22 -2.91 17.24
C SER A 88 27.55 -3.47 17.70
N ALA A 89 28.30 -2.67 18.45
CA ALA A 89 29.59 -3.06 19.00
C ALA A 89 29.84 -2.41 20.35
N TYR A 90 30.69 -3.05 21.15
CA TYR A 90 31.22 -2.57 22.42
C TYR A 90 32.74 -2.39 22.28
N ALA A 91 33.23 -1.22 22.68
CA ALA A 91 34.64 -0.82 22.61
C ALA A 91 35.29 -0.93 21.20
N VAL A 92 34.47 -0.97 20.15
CA VAL A 92 34.90 -1.04 18.74
C VAL A 92 34.09 -0.05 17.93
N ASN A 93 34.75 0.72 17.08
CA ASN A 93 34.06 1.53 16.09
C ASN A 93 33.78 0.69 14.84
N ILE A 94 32.51 0.36 14.59
CA ILE A 94 32.07 -0.39 13.41
C ILE A 94 32.47 0.33 12.12
N GLU A 95 32.60 1.65 12.14
CA GLU A 95 33.01 2.39 10.95
C GLU A 95 34.47 2.15 10.55
N THR A 96 35.29 1.64 11.46
CA THR A 96 36.72 1.44 11.22
C THR A 96 37.13 -0.03 11.17
N ILE A 97 36.21 -0.98 11.36
CA ILE A 97 36.55 -2.40 11.24
C ILE A 97 36.76 -2.80 9.78
N GLU A 98 37.72 -3.69 9.56
CA GLU A 98 38.16 -4.14 8.24
C GLU A 98 37.02 -4.78 7.43
N LYS A 99 36.16 -5.55 8.12
CA LYS A 99 35.04 -6.25 7.49
C LYS A 99 33.80 -6.18 8.36
N ARG A 100 32.75 -5.55 7.82
CA ARG A 100 31.47 -5.31 8.51
C ARG A 100 30.39 -6.33 8.18
N ALA A 101 30.62 -7.16 7.16
CA ALA A 101 29.64 -8.12 6.71
C ALA A 101 30.28 -9.45 6.29
N PHE A 102 29.58 -10.53 6.57
CA PHE A 102 29.98 -11.90 6.28
C PHE A 102 28.81 -12.65 5.68
N ARG A 103 29.01 -13.37 4.57
CA ARG A 103 28.02 -14.34 4.13
C ARG A 103 27.95 -15.51 5.11
N VAL A 104 26.81 -16.19 5.15
CA VAL A 104 26.71 -17.46 5.88
C VAL A 104 27.79 -18.43 5.37
N GLY A 105 28.55 -19.02 6.29
CA GLY A 105 29.71 -19.89 6.02
C GLY A 105 31.04 -19.15 5.75
N GLU A 106 31.03 -17.81 5.68
CA GLU A 106 32.22 -17.02 5.42
C GLU A 106 32.91 -16.55 6.70
N GLY A 107 34.20 -16.89 6.86
CA GLY A 107 34.97 -16.51 8.05
C GLY A 107 34.42 -17.12 9.33
N VAL A 108 34.96 -16.71 10.48
CA VAL A 108 34.56 -17.29 11.79
C VAL A 108 33.10 -16.94 12.12
N VAL A 109 32.70 -15.69 11.88
CA VAL A 109 31.33 -15.20 12.11
C VAL A 109 30.32 -15.95 11.24
N GLY A 110 30.56 -16.02 9.92
CA GLY A 110 29.68 -16.75 9.01
C GLY A 110 29.65 -18.25 9.27
N GLN A 111 30.78 -18.85 9.69
CA GLN A 111 30.84 -20.27 10.04
C GLN A 111 30.07 -20.61 11.32
N ALA A 112 30.08 -19.72 12.32
CA ALA A 112 29.27 -19.89 13.53
C ALA A 112 27.77 -19.90 13.18
N ALA A 113 27.34 -18.99 12.30
CA ALA A 113 25.97 -18.98 11.78
C ALA A 113 25.64 -20.25 10.99
N ALA A 114 26.50 -20.67 10.05
CA ALA A 114 26.27 -21.85 9.22
C ALA A 114 26.20 -23.16 10.02
N SER A 115 27.02 -23.28 11.06
CA SER A 115 27.08 -24.49 11.88
C SER A 115 26.07 -24.50 13.02
N ALA A 116 25.44 -23.37 13.33
CA ALA A 116 24.60 -23.18 14.51
C ALA A 116 25.28 -23.64 15.82
N LYS A 117 26.60 -23.45 15.89
CA LYS A 117 27.43 -23.83 17.04
C LYS A 117 28.32 -22.67 17.48
N THR A 118 28.45 -22.52 18.80
CA THR A 118 29.41 -21.60 19.39
C THR A 118 30.83 -22.05 19.04
N LEU A 119 31.60 -21.12 18.48
CA LEU A 119 33.03 -21.31 18.21
C LEU A 119 33.82 -20.71 19.37
N VAL A 120 34.71 -21.52 19.92
CA VAL A 120 35.46 -21.23 21.14
C VAL A 120 36.94 -21.23 20.79
N PHE A 121 37.61 -20.11 21.04
CA PHE A 121 39.05 -19.98 20.87
C PHE A 121 39.67 -19.62 22.21
N ASP A 122 40.39 -20.55 22.81
CA ASP A 122 41.09 -20.37 24.09
C ASP A 122 42.60 -20.39 23.86
N ASN A 123 43.36 -19.77 24.77
CA ASN A 123 44.82 -19.79 24.78
C ASN A 123 45.43 -19.32 23.45
N ILE A 124 44.90 -18.21 22.91
CA ILE A 124 45.40 -17.63 21.67
C ILE A 124 46.85 -17.17 21.90
N PRO A 125 47.82 -17.64 21.10
CA PRO A 125 49.21 -17.20 21.22
C PRO A 125 49.31 -15.68 21.12
N ALA A 126 50.11 -15.07 22.01
CA ALA A 126 50.28 -13.61 22.10
C ALA A 126 50.67 -12.94 20.78
N GLU A 127 51.36 -13.66 19.90
CA GLU A 127 51.82 -13.19 18.59
C GLU A 127 50.72 -13.13 17.52
N ASN A 128 49.54 -13.72 17.77
CA ASN A 128 48.48 -13.85 16.77
C ASN A 128 47.43 -12.75 16.85
N VAL A 129 47.07 -12.29 18.05
CA VAL A 129 46.01 -11.30 18.26
C VAL A 129 46.36 -10.39 19.44
N GLU A 130 46.60 -9.11 19.14
CA GLU A 130 46.83 -8.05 20.12
C GLU A 130 45.66 -7.07 20.13
N VAL A 131 45.30 -6.58 21.31
CA VAL A 131 44.40 -5.42 21.46
C VAL A 131 45.18 -4.20 21.94
N PHE A 132 44.82 -3.04 21.39
CA PHE A 132 45.52 -1.78 21.67
C PHE A 132 44.74 -0.94 22.66
N PHE A 133 45.37 -0.65 23.79
CA PHE A 133 45.01 0.49 24.64
C PHE A 133 45.73 1.73 24.12
N SER A 134 45.29 2.92 24.56
CA SER A 134 45.95 4.18 24.22
C SER A 134 47.43 4.24 24.64
N SER A 135 47.82 3.43 25.63
CA SER A 135 49.17 3.42 26.21
C SER A 135 49.83 2.04 26.29
N ALA A 136 49.15 0.97 25.94
CA ALA A 136 49.63 -0.40 26.15
C ALA A 136 49.05 -1.39 25.13
N LYS A 137 49.70 -2.54 24.99
CA LYS A 137 49.18 -3.69 24.25
C LYS A 137 48.90 -4.83 25.22
N VAL A 138 47.83 -5.56 24.98
CA VAL A 138 47.47 -6.74 25.78
C VAL A 138 47.10 -7.88 24.86
N ASN A 139 47.41 -9.10 25.31
CA ASN A 139 47.11 -10.32 24.58
C ASN A 139 45.66 -10.76 24.83
N VAL A 140 45.01 -11.25 23.79
CA VAL A 140 43.67 -11.85 23.92
C VAL A 140 43.81 -13.22 24.57
N ALA A 141 43.06 -13.45 25.65
CA ALA A 141 43.03 -14.74 26.33
C ALA A 141 42.08 -15.71 25.62
N ASN A 142 40.90 -15.21 25.24
CA ASN A 142 39.92 -16.02 24.52
C ASN A 142 38.95 -15.19 23.66
N ILE A 143 38.35 -15.86 22.68
CA ILE A 143 37.30 -15.32 21.80
C ILE A 143 36.12 -16.30 21.83
N ARG A 144 34.91 -15.75 21.87
CA ARG A 144 33.65 -16.48 21.78
C ARG A 144 32.86 -15.95 20.60
N VAL A 145 32.45 -16.84 19.70
CA VAL A 145 31.59 -16.51 18.56
C VAL A 145 30.33 -17.36 18.68
N ILE A 146 29.26 -16.75 19.17
CA ILE A 146 28.04 -17.41 19.64
C ILE A 146 26.90 -17.11 18.66
N PRO A 147 26.35 -18.11 17.96
CA PRO A 147 25.18 -17.89 17.11
C PRO A 147 23.95 -17.57 17.95
N LEU A 148 23.17 -16.58 17.51
CA LEU A 148 21.91 -16.19 18.15
C LEU A 148 20.78 -17.02 17.53
N ILE A 149 20.37 -18.08 18.23
CA ILE A 149 19.44 -19.09 17.71
C ILE A 149 18.12 -19.07 18.47
N PHE A 150 17.02 -19.04 17.71
CA PHE A 150 15.66 -19.24 18.23
C PHE A 150 14.87 -20.15 17.28
N ASN A 151 14.18 -21.16 17.82
CA ASN A 151 13.45 -22.18 17.03
C ASN A 151 14.25 -22.75 15.84
N GLU A 152 15.50 -23.15 16.08
CA GLU A 152 16.43 -23.71 15.07
C GLU A 152 16.84 -22.73 13.96
N VAL A 153 16.43 -21.47 14.04
CA VAL A 153 16.77 -20.40 13.09
C VAL A 153 17.81 -19.48 13.70
N VAL A 154 18.85 -19.16 12.91
CA VAL A 154 19.88 -18.18 13.27
C VAL A 154 19.38 -16.78 12.92
N TYR A 155 19.43 -15.87 13.89
CA TYR A 155 19.07 -14.46 13.73
C TYR A 155 20.28 -13.53 13.71
N GLY A 156 21.45 -14.05 14.06
CA GLY A 156 22.68 -13.28 14.14
C GLY A 156 23.80 -14.05 14.82
N VAL A 157 24.90 -13.35 15.10
CA VAL A 157 26.07 -13.87 15.78
C VAL A 157 26.59 -12.81 16.74
N LEU A 158 26.90 -13.23 17.96
CA LEU A 158 27.55 -12.44 18.99
C LEU A 158 29.03 -12.84 19.06
N GLU A 159 29.91 -11.89 18.78
CA GLU A 159 31.36 -12.03 18.93
C GLU A 159 31.81 -11.28 20.18
N LEU A 160 32.54 -11.95 21.07
CA LEU A 160 33.12 -11.37 22.28
C LEU A 160 34.59 -11.74 22.39
N ILE A 161 35.40 -10.76 22.78
CA ILE A 161 36.84 -10.90 22.99
C ILE A 161 37.14 -10.63 24.45
N PHE A 162 37.91 -11.49 25.10
CA PHE A 162 38.33 -11.31 26.49
C PHE A 162 39.85 -11.35 26.62
N ILE A 163 40.37 -10.51 27.51
CA ILE A 163 41.78 -10.48 27.90
C ILE A 163 42.06 -11.31 29.16
N THR A 164 41.02 -11.91 29.75
CA THR A 164 41.09 -12.82 30.90
C THR A 164 40.36 -14.12 30.58
N GLU A 165 40.64 -15.16 31.36
CA GLU A 165 39.89 -16.42 31.26
C GLU A 165 38.40 -16.22 31.55
N LEU A 166 37.56 -16.94 30.81
CA LEU A 166 36.10 -16.94 30.98
C LEU A 166 35.70 -18.19 31.76
N SER A 167 35.06 -18.00 32.91
CA SER A 167 34.61 -19.13 33.74
C SER A 167 33.50 -19.95 33.06
N GLU A 168 33.39 -21.24 33.40
CA GLU A 168 32.30 -22.10 32.90
C GLU A 168 30.91 -21.53 33.23
N THR A 169 30.74 -20.94 34.42
CA THR A 169 29.49 -20.28 34.83
C THR A 169 29.12 -19.12 33.90
N GLN A 170 30.10 -18.28 33.54
CA GLN A 170 29.87 -17.18 32.59
C GLN A 170 29.61 -17.68 31.16
N ALA A 171 30.32 -18.72 30.72
CA ALA A 171 30.08 -19.34 29.42
C ALA A 171 28.65 -19.91 29.32
N ASN A 172 28.19 -20.62 30.36
CA ASN A 172 26.81 -21.12 30.43
C ASN A 172 25.78 -19.97 30.45
N LEU A 173 26.06 -18.90 31.19
CA LEU A 173 25.20 -17.71 31.19
C LEU A 173 25.10 -17.11 29.79
N LEU A 174 26.22 -16.91 29.07
CA LEU A 174 26.24 -16.39 27.70
C LEU A 174 25.42 -17.25 26.73
N GLU A 175 25.53 -18.57 26.82
CA GLU A 175 24.73 -19.50 26.02
C GLU A 175 23.22 -19.33 26.28
N LYS A 176 22.80 -19.13 27.54
CA LYS A 176 21.40 -18.85 27.86
C LYS A 176 20.96 -17.47 27.37
N MET A 177 21.78 -16.43 27.59
CA MET A 177 21.51 -15.08 27.12
C MET A 177 21.38 -15.01 25.60
N SER A 178 22.20 -15.77 24.85
CA SER A 178 22.15 -15.83 23.39
C SER A 178 20.77 -16.21 22.84
N ARG A 179 20.08 -17.15 23.52
CA ARG A 179 18.73 -17.59 23.16
C ARG A 179 17.71 -16.48 23.43
N SER A 180 17.80 -15.81 24.58
CA SER A 180 16.92 -14.67 24.91
C SER A 180 17.09 -13.52 23.92
N ILE A 181 18.34 -13.22 23.53
CA ILE A 181 18.65 -12.19 22.52
C ILE A 181 18.05 -12.58 21.17
N ALA A 182 18.26 -13.82 20.72
CA ALA A 182 17.73 -14.30 19.45
C ALA A 182 16.20 -14.19 19.38
N THR A 183 15.52 -14.57 20.46
CA THR A 183 14.06 -14.45 20.60
C THR A 183 13.62 -13.00 20.46
N MET A 184 14.35 -12.08 21.07
CA MET A 184 13.98 -10.67 21.05
C MET A 184 14.30 -10.00 19.70
N ILE A 185 15.42 -10.35 19.07
CA ILE A 185 15.73 -9.89 17.70
C ILE A 185 14.63 -10.34 16.74
N GLU A 186 14.17 -11.59 16.85
CA GLU A 186 13.05 -12.11 16.07
C GLU A 186 11.79 -11.26 16.25
N SER A 187 11.44 -10.95 17.50
CA SER A 187 10.26 -10.15 17.83
C SER A 187 10.36 -8.72 17.27
N ILE A 188 11.53 -8.09 17.36
CA ILE A 188 11.79 -6.75 16.81
C ILE A 188 11.63 -6.76 15.28
N LEU A 189 12.28 -7.72 14.60
CA LEU A 189 12.22 -7.83 13.15
C LEU A 189 10.78 -8.05 12.65
N ASN A 190 10.02 -8.91 13.32
CA ASN A 190 8.62 -9.16 12.97
C ASN A 190 7.74 -7.93 13.22
N ASN A 191 7.98 -7.19 14.32
CA ASN A 191 7.24 -5.98 14.61
C ASN A 191 7.45 -4.92 13.52
N ASP A 192 8.70 -4.72 13.09
CA ASP A 192 9.04 -3.80 12.00
C ASP A 192 8.33 -4.16 10.68
N VAL A 193 8.30 -5.46 10.33
CA VAL A 193 7.60 -5.95 9.13
C VAL A 193 6.09 -5.72 9.25
N ASN A 194 5.49 -6.07 10.40
CA ASN A 194 4.07 -5.87 10.63
C ASN A 194 3.67 -4.39 10.59
N GLN A 195 4.49 -3.50 11.14
CA GLN A 195 4.24 -2.07 11.11
C GLN A 195 4.29 -1.52 9.68
N LYS A 196 5.26 -1.95 8.86
CA LYS A 196 5.33 -1.58 7.43
C LYS A 196 4.10 -2.07 6.66
N LEU A 197 3.74 -3.35 6.81
CA LEU A 197 2.56 -3.93 6.16
C LEU A 197 1.26 -3.23 6.57
N LEU A 198 1.15 -2.82 7.83
CA LEU A 198 0.01 -2.06 8.32
C LEU A 198 -0.10 -0.68 7.65
N LEU A 199 1.02 0.03 7.52
CA LEU A 199 1.07 1.33 6.84
C LEU A 199 0.70 1.18 5.36
N ASP A 200 1.30 0.21 4.66
CA ASP A 200 0.99 -0.05 3.25
C ASP A 200 -0.50 -0.39 3.05
N SER A 201 -1.08 -1.19 3.95
CA SER A 201 -2.51 -1.52 3.91
C SER A 201 -3.41 -0.31 4.17
N GLN A 202 -3.00 0.62 5.04
CA GLN A 202 -3.74 1.86 5.28
C GLN A 202 -3.71 2.76 4.06
N GLU A 203 -2.53 2.96 3.45
CA GLU A 203 -2.38 3.75 2.23
C GLU A 203 -3.22 3.19 1.07
N GLN A 204 -3.22 1.86 0.89
CA GLN A 204 -4.07 1.20 -0.11
C GLN A 204 -5.56 1.41 0.16
N THR A 205 -5.97 1.36 1.44
CA THR A 205 -7.37 1.59 1.82
C THR A 205 -7.80 3.03 1.53
N ASP A 206 -6.95 4.00 1.81
CA ASP A 206 -7.24 5.41 1.54
C ASP A 206 -7.28 5.71 0.05
N LEU A 207 -6.39 5.08 -0.74
CA LEU A 207 -6.45 5.15 -2.21
C LEU A 207 -7.76 4.58 -2.76
N LEU A 208 -8.19 3.41 -2.28
CA LEU A 208 -9.44 2.78 -2.70
C LEU A 208 -10.66 3.65 -2.34
N ARG A 209 -10.67 4.26 -1.16
CA ARG A 209 -11.73 5.20 -0.76
C ARG A 209 -11.79 6.42 -1.67
N ALA A 210 -10.64 6.97 -2.04
CA ALA A 210 -10.58 8.09 -2.98
C ALA A 210 -11.15 7.69 -4.36
N GLN A 211 -10.80 6.51 -4.87
CA GLN A 211 -11.34 5.98 -6.13
C GLN A 211 -12.85 5.70 -6.04
N GLU A 212 -13.34 5.18 -4.92
CA GLU A 212 -14.78 4.95 -4.71
C GLU A 212 -15.56 6.26 -4.72
N GLU A 213 -15.04 7.31 -4.07
CA GLU A 213 -15.66 8.63 -4.07
C GLU A 213 -15.64 9.27 -5.47
N GLU A 214 -14.54 9.16 -6.20
CA GLU A 214 -14.47 9.62 -7.60
C GLU A 214 -15.47 8.87 -8.49
N LEU A 215 -15.58 7.55 -8.34
CA LEU A 215 -16.56 6.74 -9.07
C LEU A 215 -18.00 7.14 -8.69
N ARG A 216 -18.28 7.41 -7.41
CA ARG A 216 -19.59 7.88 -6.97
C ARG A 216 -19.95 9.21 -7.61
N GLN A 217 -19.01 10.16 -7.63
CA GLN A 217 -19.21 11.46 -8.29
C GLN A 217 -19.48 11.30 -9.78
N ASN A 218 -18.71 10.45 -10.47
CA ASN A 218 -18.93 10.13 -11.89
C ASN A 218 -20.32 9.52 -12.13
N LEU A 219 -20.79 8.62 -11.25
CA LEU A 219 -22.14 8.05 -11.34
C LEU A 219 -23.24 9.11 -11.13
N GLU A 220 -23.04 10.04 -10.19
CA GLU A 220 -23.96 11.16 -9.96
C GLU A 220 -24.02 12.09 -11.18
N GLU A 221 -22.90 12.41 -11.80
CA GLU A 221 -22.83 13.22 -13.03
C GLU A 221 -23.51 12.52 -14.22
N ILE A 222 -23.30 11.21 -14.39
CA ILE A 222 -23.98 10.41 -15.42
C ILE A 222 -25.49 10.41 -15.19
N ALA A 223 -25.95 10.20 -13.96
CA ALA A 223 -27.37 10.23 -13.64
C ALA A 223 -28.00 11.60 -13.93
N ALA A 224 -27.33 12.69 -13.57
CA ALA A 224 -27.77 14.05 -13.87
C ALA A 224 -27.84 14.33 -15.39
N THR A 225 -26.83 13.87 -16.13
CA THR A 225 -26.77 14.01 -17.59
C THR A 225 -27.88 13.22 -18.27
N GLN A 226 -28.16 12.00 -17.81
CA GLN A 226 -29.24 11.17 -18.33
C GLN A 226 -30.62 11.81 -18.09
N ASP A 227 -30.86 12.38 -16.91
CA ASP A 227 -32.11 13.08 -16.62
C ASP A 227 -32.28 14.33 -17.49
N LEU A 228 -31.19 15.09 -17.72
CA LEU A 228 -31.19 16.23 -18.64
C LEU A 228 -31.49 15.80 -20.08
N MET A 229 -30.86 14.73 -20.58
CA MET A 229 -31.12 14.18 -21.91
C MET A 229 -32.58 13.75 -22.05
N ASN A 230 -33.14 13.06 -21.05
CA ASN A 230 -34.54 12.65 -21.06
C ASN A 230 -35.49 13.86 -21.13
N LYS A 231 -35.18 14.94 -20.42
CA LYS A 231 -35.96 16.20 -20.50
C LYS A 231 -35.87 16.83 -21.88
N GLN A 232 -34.66 16.94 -22.44
CA GLN A 232 -34.45 17.47 -23.79
C GLN A 232 -35.18 16.64 -24.86
N GLN A 233 -35.17 15.31 -24.74
CA GLN A 233 -35.90 14.42 -25.63
C GLN A 233 -37.41 14.68 -25.58
N ARG A 234 -38.00 14.81 -24.39
CA ARG A 234 -39.42 15.17 -24.24
C ARG A 234 -39.74 16.54 -24.82
N GLU A 235 -38.88 17.54 -24.62
CA GLU A 235 -39.07 18.87 -25.21
C GLU A 235 -39.02 18.83 -26.74
N LEU A 236 -38.11 18.02 -27.31
CA LEU A 236 -38.04 17.80 -28.76
C LEU A 236 -39.31 17.13 -29.27
N GLU A 237 -39.79 16.07 -28.63
CA GLU A 237 -41.04 15.39 -29.00
C GLU A 237 -42.25 16.35 -28.97
N LEU A 238 -42.33 17.23 -27.96
CA LEU A 238 -43.37 18.26 -27.90
C LEU A 238 -43.26 19.26 -29.06
N LYS A 239 -42.05 19.76 -29.36
CA LYS A 239 -41.81 20.67 -30.48
C LYS A 239 -42.12 20.02 -31.83
N GLU A 240 -41.77 18.74 -32.01
CA GLU A 240 -42.12 17.97 -33.21
C GLU A 240 -43.63 17.86 -33.37
N ALA A 241 -44.37 17.55 -32.30
CA ALA A 241 -45.83 17.48 -32.34
C ALA A 241 -46.48 18.84 -32.65
N GLU A 242 -45.95 19.93 -32.10
CA GLU A 242 -46.39 21.29 -32.43
C GLU A 242 -46.09 21.67 -33.89
N MET A 243 -44.89 21.33 -34.37
CA MET A 243 -44.51 21.54 -35.76
C MET A 243 -45.44 20.77 -36.71
N PHE A 244 -45.76 19.51 -36.38
CA PHE A 244 -46.69 18.70 -37.16
C PHE A 244 -48.08 19.32 -37.22
N LYS A 245 -48.60 19.85 -36.10
CA LYS A 245 -49.87 20.59 -36.07
C LYS A 245 -49.83 21.83 -36.96
N LYS A 246 -48.77 22.65 -36.85
CA LYS A 246 -48.59 23.83 -37.72
C LYS A 246 -48.51 23.45 -39.19
N MET A 247 -47.74 22.43 -39.54
CA MET A 247 -47.60 21.96 -40.91
C MET A 247 -48.95 21.49 -41.48
N LYS A 248 -49.76 20.78 -40.69
CA LYS A 248 -51.12 20.39 -41.07
C LYS A 248 -52.04 21.60 -41.28
N GLN A 249 -51.92 22.64 -40.46
CA GLN A 249 -52.68 23.88 -40.62
C GLN A 249 -52.27 24.63 -41.89
N VAL A 250 -50.97 24.79 -42.12
CA VAL A 250 -50.43 25.43 -43.34
C VAL A 250 -50.89 24.68 -44.59
N ASN A 251 -50.86 23.34 -44.59
CA ASN A 251 -51.36 22.56 -45.72
C ASN A 251 -52.87 22.78 -45.96
N ARG A 252 -53.69 22.85 -44.91
CA ARG A 252 -55.13 23.17 -45.05
C ARG A 252 -55.36 24.57 -45.60
N GLU A 253 -54.60 25.55 -45.12
CA GLU A 253 -54.67 26.93 -45.62
C GLU A 253 -54.26 26.98 -47.09
N LYS A 254 -53.22 26.24 -47.48
CA LYS A 254 -52.78 26.10 -48.87
C LYS A 254 -53.88 25.49 -49.75
N GLU A 255 -54.48 24.36 -49.35
CA GLU A 255 -55.59 23.71 -50.06
C GLU A 255 -56.80 24.65 -50.21
N ALA A 256 -57.12 25.43 -49.16
CA ALA A 256 -58.21 26.40 -49.19
C ALA A 256 -57.91 27.57 -50.16
N ILE A 257 -56.66 28.04 -50.19
CA ILE A 257 -56.20 29.05 -51.15
C ILE A 257 -56.31 28.51 -52.58
N GLU A 258 -55.78 27.31 -52.86
CA GLU A 258 -55.86 26.67 -54.18
C GLU A 258 -57.32 26.51 -54.65
N THR A 259 -58.22 26.09 -53.75
CA THR A 259 -59.65 26.00 -54.03
C THR A 259 -60.27 27.36 -54.35
N ARG A 260 -59.87 28.42 -53.62
CA ARG A 260 -60.35 29.78 -53.83
C ARG A 260 -59.84 30.36 -55.14
N GLU A 261 -58.57 30.11 -55.48
CA GLU A 261 -57.99 30.46 -56.77
C GLU A 261 -58.74 29.80 -57.93
N GLN A 262 -59.05 28.51 -57.83
CA GLN A 262 -59.87 27.81 -58.84
C GLN A 262 -61.27 28.43 -58.99
N LYS A 263 -61.97 28.70 -57.88
CA LYS A 263 -63.29 29.35 -57.93
C LYS A 263 -63.23 30.75 -58.54
N LEU A 264 -62.19 31.52 -58.20
CA LEU A 264 -61.98 32.85 -58.74
C LEU A 264 -61.76 32.79 -60.25
N LYS A 265 -60.94 31.84 -60.71
CA LYS A 265 -60.72 31.59 -62.14
C LYS A 265 -62.02 31.23 -62.87
N GLN A 266 -62.82 30.31 -62.33
CA GLN A 266 -64.13 29.97 -62.89
C GLN A 266 -65.10 31.17 -62.93
N THR A 267 -65.07 32.03 -61.91
CA THR A 267 -65.92 33.23 -61.85
C THR A 267 -65.49 34.25 -62.89
N LEU A 268 -64.18 34.45 -63.07
CA LEU A 268 -63.63 35.30 -64.13
C LEU A 268 -64.01 34.78 -65.51
N GLU A 269 -63.93 33.47 -65.75
CA GLU A 269 -64.37 32.84 -67.00
C GLU A 269 -65.87 33.10 -67.27
N LYS A 270 -66.73 32.96 -66.25
CA LYS A 270 -68.16 33.30 -66.39
C LYS A 270 -68.38 34.79 -66.70
N TYR A 271 -67.66 35.68 -66.01
CA TYR A 271 -67.78 37.11 -66.22
C TYR A 271 -67.33 37.52 -67.64
N GLN A 272 -66.27 36.87 -68.15
CA GLN A 272 -65.82 37.03 -69.53
C GLN A 272 -66.89 36.56 -70.54
N GLN A 273 -67.49 35.39 -70.32
CA GLN A 273 -68.58 34.89 -71.16
C GLN A 273 -69.80 35.83 -71.15
N ASP A 274 -70.17 36.38 -70.00
CA ASP A 274 -71.28 37.31 -69.90
C ASP A 274 -70.95 38.66 -70.58
N LEU A 275 -69.73 39.17 -70.45
CA LEU A 275 -69.25 40.33 -71.20
C LEU A 275 -69.30 40.12 -72.71
N GLU A 276 -68.94 38.93 -73.20
CA GLU A 276 -69.09 38.58 -74.62
C GLU A 276 -70.56 38.58 -75.06
N LYS A 277 -71.47 38.03 -74.24
CA LYS A 277 -72.91 38.09 -74.50
C LYS A 277 -73.47 39.51 -74.50
N TYR A 278 -73.01 40.37 -73.59
CA TYR A 278 -73.43 41.78 -73.58
C TYR A 278 -72.93 42.50 -74.83
N LYS A 279 -71.68 42.28 -75.24
CA LYS A 279 -71.13 42.83 -76.50
C LYS A 279 -71.90 42.34 -77.72
N SER A 280 -72.27 41.07 -77.79
CA SER A 280 -73.06 40.53 -78.91
C SER A 280 -74.46 41.15 -78.95
N LYS A 281 -75.11 41.32 -77.79
CA LYS A 281 -76.39 42.03 -77.69
C LYS A 281 -76.29 43.50 -78.06
N ASP A 282 -75.25 44.19 -77.63
CA ASP A 282 -75.01 45.59 -78.01
C ASP A 282 -74.79 45.73 -79.52
N GLN A 283 -74.07 44.78 -80.14
CA GLN A 283 -73.95 44.71 -81.61
C GLN A 283 -75.29 44.46 -82.30
N GLU A 284 -76.12 43.55 -81.77
CA GLU A 284 -77.46 43.25 -82.28
C GLU A 284 -78.39 44.47 -82.16
N ILE A 285 -78.34 45.19 -81.04
CA ILE A 285 -79.06 46.44 -80.84
C ILE A 285 -78.57 47.52 -81.81
N ALA A 286 -77.26 47.66 -82.00
CA ALA A 286 -76.70 48.63 -82.96
C ALA A 286 -77.16 48.32 -84.39
N GLN A 287 -77.20 47.05 -84.79
CA GLN A 287 -77.74 46.61 -86.08
C GLN A 287 -79.23 46.96 -86.22
N LEU A 288 -80.04 46.66 -85.20
CA LEU A 288 -81.47 47.00 -85.19
C LEU A 288 -81.72 48.52 -85.21
N GLN A 289 -80.86 49.31 -84.57
CA GLN A 289 -80.91 50.77 -84.63
C GLN A 289 -80.56 51.29 -86.03
N GLU A 290 -79.56 50.70 -86.68
CA GLU A 290 -79.20 51.02 -88.06
C GLU A 290 -80.33 50.68 -89.05
N GLU A 291 -81.01 49.54 -88.86
CA GLU A 291 -82.20 49.17 -89.62
C GLU A 291 -83.37 50.15 -89.38
N LEU A 292 -83.59 50.57 -88.13
CA LEU A 292 -84.59 51.58 -87.78
C LEU A 292 -84.31 52.94 -88.42
N GLU A 293 -83.05 53.37 -88.48
CA GLU A 293 -82.65 54.59 -89.21
C GLU A 293 -82.89 54.46 -90.71
N LYS A 294 -82.54 53.32 -91.32
CA LYS A 294 -82.85 53.03 -92.73
C LYS A 294 -84.37 53.09 -92.97
N TYR A 295 -85.18 52.48 -92.09
CA TYR A 295 -86.64 52.50 -92.19
C TYR A 295 -87.21 53.93 -92.05
N LYS A 296 -86.67 54.75 -91.13
CA LYS A 296 -87.05 56.17 -90.98
C LYS A 296 -86.69 57.02 -92.20
N LYS A 297 -85.52 56.79 -92.83
CA LYS A 297 -85.12 57.46 -94.09
C LYS A 297 -86.02 57.10 -95.27
N VAL A 298 -86.50 55.86 -95.35
CA VAL A 298 -87.47 55.42 -96.39
C VAL A 298 -88.86 56.02 -96.17
N LYS A 299 -89.27 56.22 -94.90
CA LYS A 299 -90.57 56.82 -94.57
C LYS A 299 -90.61 58.34 -94.80
N SER A 300 -89.49 59.05 -94.61
CA SER A 300 -89.40 60.51 -94.85
C SER A 300 -89.32 60.88 -96.33
N THR A 301 -88.89 59.97 -97.20
CA THR A 301 -88.90 60.15 -98.67
C THR A 301 -90.26 59.87 -99.31
N LYS A 302 -91.12 59.06 -98.69
CA LYS A 302 -92.50 58.78 -99.16
C LYS A 302 -93.56 59.78 -98.68
N ALA A 303 -93.23 60.69 -97.77
CA ALA A 303 -94.15 61.74 -97.29
C ALA A 303 -94.02 63.08 -98.03
N LYS A 304 -93.20 63.14 -99.10
CA LYS A 304 -92.98 64.34 -99.95
C LYS A 304 -93.30 64.08 -101.44
N ALA A 305 -94.10 63.08 -101.76
CA ALA A 305 -94.60 62.80 -103.10
C ALA A 305 -96.13 62.74 -103.08
#